data_AF-A0A7S1MWZ2-F1
#
_entry.id   AF-A0A7S1MWZ2-F1
#
_cell.length_a   1.000
_cell.length_b   1.000
_cell.length_c   1.000
_cell.angle_alpha   90.00
_cell.angle_beta   90.00
_cell.angle_gamma   90.00
#
_symmetry.space_group_name_H-M   'P 1'
#
loop_
_entity.id
_entity.type
_entity.pdbx_description
1 polymer ?
#
loop_
_entity_poly.entity_id
_entity_poly.type
_entity_poly.pdbx_seq_one_letter_code
_entity_poly.pdbx_strand_id
1 'polypeptide(L)'
;EGRLWEVFISRERREVLRVCGYDFGSGDTDDVGDYAGSEALEKKVARMNKKGEQDQAAFVRLLQVDLSSAIECLNKGAASHADDEAGGMYAMSALALAGLAGSPSAVWKRAWEQVTTQCKRPYLRACFHFVLEDHAGVMAQEGVSLADKMSYAARFMSDDDFSRTVREVSQLKEGRGELDNILLTGIGHSAVPMLCNYVSRTGDIQTVSLLLAFFGDPVDRGIGTSSPLPSPRTPDTLGTLWKVWLDDYRDLLDRWCMWHERALLDVALGPVAAGAPPAQQHVVCANCSQPVGIPWKDAAPSGGWVRAPDAPSTTHCRSCKAELPRCSQCALPTGCLNQASSVNRAVIPTHNPASAPIAPAIDAPSKPLYHGSNFDSWFSWCVRCHHGGHAAHMREWFLESSVCPVAGCECECMGAD
;
A
#
# COMPACT_ATOMS: atom_id res chain seq x y z
N GLU A 1 -15.68 6.98 43.12
CA GLU A 1 -14.67 5.90 43.05
C GLU A 1 -13.42 6.47 42.40
N GLY A 2 -12.25 6.23 42.99
CA GLY A 2 -10.99 6.78 42.47
C GLY A 2 -10.66 6.17 41.12
N ARG A 3 -10.32 7.01 40.13
CA ARG A 3 -9.85 6.54 38.83
C ARG A 3 -8.54 5.76 39.05
N LEU A 4 -8.49 4.50 38.61
CA LEU A 4 -7.32 3.61 38.80
C LEU A 4 -6.03 4.16 38.19
N TRP A 5 -6.14 4.92 37.10
CA TRP A 5 -5.02 5.55 36.40
C TRP A 5 -5.37 6.99 36.00
N GLU A 6 -4.37 7.86 36.01
CA GLU A 6 -4.48 9.20 35.44
C GLU A 6 -4.58 9.12 33.91
N VAL A 7 -5.49 9.89 33.31
CA VAL A 7 -5.71 9.89 31.85
C VAL A 7 -5.61 11.30 31.32
N PHE A 8 -4.70 11.51 30.38
CA PHE A 8 -4.49 12.79 29.70
C PHE A 8 -5.38 12.88 28.46
N ILE A 9 -6.12 13.97 28.33
CA ILE A 9 -7.07 14.20 27.23
C ILE A 9 -6.85 15.60 26.67
N SER A 10 -6.60 15.68 25.36
CA SER A 10 -6.60 16.93 24.61
C SER A 10 -7.07 16.67 23.17
N ARG A 11 -7.36 17.73 22.41
CA ARG A 11 -7.70 17.60 21.00
C ARG A 11 -6.55 16.95 20.21
N GLU A 12 -5.33 17.37 20.48
CA GLU A 12 -4.11 16.88 19.85
C GLU A 12 -3.88 15.40 20.19
N ARG A 13 -4.07 15.01 21.46
CA ARG A 13 -3.99 13.60 21.87
C ARG A 13 -5.04 12.73 21.18
N ARG A 14 -6.27 13.24 20.97
CA ARG A 14 -7.30 12.55 20.18
C ARG A 14 -6.91 12.38 18.71
N GLU A 15 -6.20 13.34 18.13
CA GLU A 15 -5.66 13.22 16.77
C GLU A 15 -4.57 12.14 16.71
N VAL A 16 -3.64 12.11 17.67
CA VAL A 16 -2.63 11.06 17.78
C VAL A 16 -3.27 9.68 17.91
N LEU A 17 -4.27 9.52 18.77
CA LEU A 17 -4.97 8.25 18.97
C LEU A 17 -5.64 7.79 17.66
N ARG A 18 -6.30 8.69 16.93
CA ARG A 18 -6.88 8.38 15.62
C ARG A 18 -5.83 7.92 14.60
N VAL A 19 -4.69 8.60 14.54
CA VAL A 19 -3.56 8.20 13.68
C VAL A 19 -3.04 6.80 14.04
N CYS A 20 -3.04 6.45 15.32
CA CYS A 20 -2.67 5.11 15.80
C CYS A 20 -3.76 4.05 15.61
N GLY A 21 -4.89 4.38 14.98
CA GLY A 21 -6.01 3.45 14.81
C GLY A 21 -6.78 3.17 16.10
N TYR A 22 -6.84 4.16 16.98
CA TYR A 22 -7.63 4.17 18.20
C TYR A 22 -8.62 5.34 18.17
N ASP A 23 -9.83 5.05 17.67
CA ASP A 23 -10.91 6.00 17.72
C ASP A 23 -11.73 5.79 19.00
N PHE A 24 -11.65 6.75 19.90
CA PHE A 24 -12.36 6.74 21.16
C PHE A 24 -13.73 7.46 21.06
N GLY A 25 -14.14 7.88 19.86
CA GLY A 25 -15.38 8.61 19.59
C GLY A 25 -15.22 10.14 19.69
N SER A 26 -16.08 10.86 18.97
CA SER A 26 -16.26 12.30 19.14
C SER A 26 -17.11 12.54 20.38
N GLY A 27 -16.47 12.67 21.54
CA GLY A 27 -17.14 13.26 22.71
C GLY A 27 -17.47 14.73 22.44
N ASP A 28 -18.57 14.97 21.73
CA ASP A 28 -19.28 16.27 21.62
C ASP A 28 -20.32 16.44 22.74
N THR A 29 -20.56 15.37 23.50
CA THR A 29 -21.27 15.48 24.78
C THR A 29 -20.22 15.69 25.86
N ASP A 30 -20.44 16.68 26.73
CA ASP A 30 -19.62 17.07 27.89
C ASP A 30 -19.36 15.95 28.93
N ASP A 31 -19.54 14.68 28.55
CA ASP A 31 -19.31 13.52 29.37
C ASP A 31 -17.84 13.09 29.28
N VAL A 32 -17.02 13.67 30.15
CA VAL A 32 -15.59 13.37 30.32
C VAL A 32 -15.35 11.95 30.90
N GLY A 33 -16.43 11.16 31.06
CA GLY A 33 -16.45 9.91 31.82
C GLY A 33 -16.33 8.63 31.02
N ASP A 34 -16.97 8.50 29.86
CA ASP A 34 -17.28 7.16 29.31
C ASP A 34 -16.61 6.86 27.96
N TYR A 35 -15.30 6.62 28.01
CA TYR A 35 -14.51 6.11 26.88
C TYR A 35 -14.70 4.60 26.64
N ALA A 36 -15.51 3.92 27.45
CA ALA A 36 -15.72 2.48 27.36
C ALA A 36 -16.61 2.08 26.17
N GLY A 37 -17.39 3.01 25.60
CA GLY A 37 -18.40 2.73 24.58
C GLY A 37 -18.00 2.87 23.11
N SER A 38 -16.72 3.06 22.75
CA SER A 38 -16.35 3.23 21.34
C SER A 38 -16.64 1.97 20.51
N GLU A 39 -17.63 2.08 19.61
CA GLU A 39 -17.99 1.00 18.67
C GLU A 39 -16.79 0.56 17.81
N ALA A 40 -15.90 1.49 17.46
CA ALA A 40 -14.69 1.19 16.70
C ALA A 40 -13.71 0.31 17.50
N LEU A 41 -13.52 0.61 18.80
CA LEU A 41 -12.67 -0.20 19.68
C LEU A 41 -13.31 -1.55 20.02
N GLU A 42 -14.64 -1.60 20.20
CA GLU A 42 -15.36 -2.87 20.36
C GLU A 42 -15.14 -3.79 19.16
N LYS A 43 -15.28 -3.27 17.93
CA LYS A 43 -14.99 -4.03 16.70
C LYS A 43 -13.53 -4.47 16.64
N LYS A 44 -12.58 -3.62 17.06
CA LYS A 44 -11.14 -3.94 17.10
C LYS A 44 -10.86 -5.09 18.06
N VAL A 45 -11.41 -5.03 19.28
CA VAL A 45 -11.28 -6.09 20.31
C VAL A 45 -11.94 -7.38 19.85
N ALA A 46 -13.15 -7.33 19.30
CA ALA A 46 -13.85 -8.51 18.78
C ALA A 46 -13.04 -9.21 17.67
N ARG A 47 -12.40 -8.44 16.78
CA ARG A 47 -11.51 -8.96 15.74
C ARG A 47 -10.27 -9.64 16.32
N MET A 48 -9.62 -9.03 17.31
CA MET A 48 -8.44 -9.60 17.99
C MET A 48 -8.80 -10.91 18.71
N ASN A 49 -9.93 -10.92 19.45
CA ASN A 49 -10.44 -12.13 20.10
C ASN A 49 -10.70 -13.26 19.09
N LYS A 50 -11.27 -12.95 17.92
CA LYS A 50 -11.50 -13.94 16.86
C LYS A 50 -10.20 -14.52 16.29
N LYS A 51 -9.11 -13.75 16.30
CA LYS A 51 -7.79 -14.17 15.80
C LYS A 51 -6.96 -14.96 16.83
N GLY A 52 -7.38 -15.02 18.09
CA GLY A 52 -6.55 -15.58 19.15
C GLY A 52 -5.47 -14.60 19.65
N GLU A 53 -5.72 -13.29 19.55
CA GLU A 53 -4.82 -12.22 20.02
C GLU A 53 -5.35 -11.63 21.34
N GLN A 54 -5.56 -12.48 22.36
CA GLN A 54 -6.22 -12.09 23.61
C GLN A 54 -5.36 -11.17 24.49
N ASP A 55 -4.04 -11.27 24.39
CA ASP A 55 -3.10 -10.35 25.02
C ASP A 55 -3.21 -8.93 24.44
N GLN A 56 -3.29 -8.80 23.12
CA GLN A 56 -3.52 -7.51 22.45
C GLN A 56 -4.91 -6.95 22.79
N ALA A 57 -5.93 -7.79 22.79
CA ALA A 57 -7.28 -7.41 23.19
C ALA A 57 -7.32 -6.87 24.63
N ALA A 58 -6.64 -7.55 25.56
CA ALA A 58 -6.52 -7.09 26.95
C ALA A 58 -5.80 -5.74 27.05
N PHE A 59 -4.72 -5.54 26.27
CA PHE A 59 -4.02 -4.25 26.22
C PHE A 59 -4.94 -3.12 25.73
N VAL A 60 -5.74 -3.35 24.69
CA VAL A 60 -6.75 -2.38 24.22
C VAL A 60 -7.79 -2.06 25.31
N ARG A 61 -8.24 -3.06 26.08
CA ARG A 61 -9.16 -2.84 27.21
C ARG A 61 -8.53 -2.01 28.33
N LEU A 62 -7.25 -2.25 28.64
CA LEU A 62 -6.52 -1.39 29.57
C LEU A 62 -6.41 0.05 29.06
N LEU A 63 -6.17 0.23 27.75
CA LEU A 63 -6.24 1.55 27.11
C LEU A 63 -7.64 2.17 27.15
N GLN A 64 -8.70 1.44 27.50
CA GLN A 64 -10.04 2.01 27.76
C GLN A 64 -10.27 2.33 29.24
N VAL A 65 -9.32 2.03 30.13
CA VAL A 65 -9.50 1.97 31.61
C VAL A 65 -10.52 0.90 32.02
N ASP A 66 -10.72 -0.13 31.20
CA ASP A 66 -11.63 -1.23 31.51
C ASP A 66 -10.86 -2.48 31.95
N LEU A 67 -10.47 -2.49 33.23
CA LEU A 67 -9.74 -3.60 33.84
C LEU A 67 -10.57 -4.90 33.83
N SER A 68 -11.89 -4.80 34.03
CA SER A 68 -12.79 -5.95 34.07
C SER A 68 -12.82 -6.67 32.72
N SER A 69 -13.03 -5.94 31.62
CA SER A 69 -13.01 -6.51 30.28
C SER A 69 -11.61 -6.97 29.86
N ALA A 70 -10.55 -6.32 30.36
CA ALA A 70 -9.18 -6.80 30.12
C ALA A 70 -8.97 -8.19 30.73
N ILE A 71 -9.38 -8.39 31.98
CA ILE A 71 -9.32 -9.69 32.66
C ILE A 71 -10.18 -10.73 31.93
N GLU A 72 -11.37 -10.35 31.44
CA GLU A 72 -12.21 -11.25 30.65
C GLU A 72 -11.53 -11.71 29.36
N CYS A 73 -10.83 -10.81 28.64
CA CYS A 73 -10.05 -11.18 27.45
C CYS A 73 -8.96 -12.20 27.80
N LEU A 74 -8.23 -11.99 28.90
CA LEU A 74 -7.20 -12.93 29.36
C LEU A 74 -7.79 -14.28 29.78
N ASN A 75 -8.92 -14.30 30.49
CA ASN A 75 -9.62 -15.55 30.85
C ASN A 75 -10.10 -16.33 29.61
N LYS A 76 -10.56 -15.63 28.57
CA LYS A 76 -10.86 -16.26 27.26
C LYS A 76 -9.60 -16.87 26.63
N GLY A 77 -8.47 -16.17 26.73
CA GLY A 77 -7.17 -16.68 26.29
C GLY A 77 -6.76 -17.94 27.05
N ALA A 78 -6.91 -17.95 28.37
CA ALA A 78 -6.65 -19.11 29.22
C ALA A 78 -7.53 -20.31 28.83
N ALA A 79 -8.81 -20.09 28.58
CA ALA A 79 -9.74 -21.14 28.15
C ALA A 79 -9.43 -21.66 26.73
N SER A 80 -9.04 -20.78 25.80
CA SER A 80 -8.70 -21.15 24.42
C SER A 80 -7.38 -21.91 24.31
N HIS A 81 -6.47 -21.71 25.27
CA HIS A 81 -5.16 -22.36 25.34
C HIS A 81 -5.04 -23.30 26.54
N ALA A 82 -6.14 -23.93 26.97
CA ALA A 82 -6.17 -24.73 28.21
C ALA A 82 -5.13 -25.87 28.25
N ASP A 83 -4.79 -26.44 27.09
CA ASP A 83 -3.82 -27.53 26.94
C ASP A 83 -2.38 -27.05 26.66
N ASP A 84 -2.15 -25.73 26.62
CA ASP A 84 -0.88 -25.09 26.23
C ASP A 84 -0.29 -24.30 27.42
N GLU A 85 1.04 -24.17 27.45
CA GLU A 85 1.77 -23.33 28.42
C GLU A 85 1.27 -21.87 28.35
N ALA A 86 0.82 -21.42 27.17
CA ALA A 86 0.20 -20.11 26.99
C ALA A 86 -1.07 -19.92 27.82
N GLY A 87 -1.90 -20.95 28.02
CA GLY A 87 -3.12 -20.87 28.81
C GLY A 87 -2.85 -20.59 30.28
N GLY A 88 -1.83 -21.26 30.83
CA GLY A 88 -1.34 -21.00 32.18
C GLY A 88 -0.85 -19.55 32.33
N MET A 89 -0.11 -19.03 31.35
CA MET A 89 0.36 -17.64 31.36
C MET A 89 -0.81 -16.64 31.32
N TYR A 90 -1.84 -16.89 30.51
CA TYR A 90 -3.05 -16.05 30.48
C TYR A 90 -3.80 -16.07 31.80
N ALA A 91 -4.00 -17.24 32.41
CA ALA A 91 -4.67 -17.35 33.71
C ALA A 91 -3.90 -16.64 34.82
N MET A 92 -2.57 -16.81 34.85
CA MET A 92 -1.70 -16.11 35.79
C MET A 92 -1.75 -14.60 35.58
N SER A 93 -1.75 -14.14 34.32
CA SER A 93 -1.88 -12.72 33.99
C SER A 93 -3.22 -12.15 34.45
N ALA A 94 -4.32 -12.85 34.18
CA ALA A 94 -5.67 -12.45 34.60
C ALA A 94 -5.77 -12.32 36.12
N LEU A 95 -5.26 -13.30 36.86
CA LEU A 95 -5.23 -13.28 38.33
C LEU A 95 -4.35 -12.13 38.86
N ALA A 96 -3.19 -11.93 38.23
CA ALA A 96 -2.28 -10.86 38.59
C ALA A 96 -2.97 -9.49 38.41
N LEU A 97 -3.63 -9.26 37.26
CA LEU A 97 -4.37 -8.03 36.97
C LEU A 97 -5.55 -7.83 37.93
N ALA A 98 -6.29 -8.89 38.25
CA ALA A 98 -7.40 -8.83 39.22
C ALA A 98 -6.94 -8.38 40.61
N GLY A 99 -5.70 -8.73 41.00
CA GLY A 99 -5.12 -8.29 42.27
C GLY A 99 -4.91 -6.77 42.39
N LEU A 100 -4.88 -6.04 41.27
CA LEU A 100 -4.81 -4.56 41.27
C LEU A 100 -6.16 -3.91 41.61
N ALA A 101 -7.29 -4.58 41.38
CA ALA A 101 -8.60 -4.06 41.76
C ALA A 101 -8.75 -3.92 43.29
N GLY A 102 -7.87 -4.56 44.08
CA GLY A 102 -7.71 -4.34 45.51
C GLY A 102 -6.42 -3.61 45.86
N SER A 103 -6.18 -3.34 47.15
CA SER A 103 -4.92 -2.76 47.61
C SER A 103 -3.77 -3.75 47.41
N PRO A 104 -2.74 -3.44 46.58
CA PRO A 104 -1.69 -4.40 46.25
C PRO A 104 -0.82 -4.71 47.47
N SER A 105 -0.79 -5.97 47.88
CA SER A 105 0.04 -6.44 48.99
C SER A 105 1.51 -6.60 48.58
N ALA A 106 2.43 -6.57 49.56
CA ALA A 106 3.85 -6.84 49.30
C ALA A 106 4.09 -8.26 48.73
N VAL A 107 3.23 -9.21 49.07
CA VAL A 107 3.26 -10.58 48.52
C VAL A 107 2.87 -10.57 47.04
N TRP A 108 1.83 -9.83 46.69
CA TRP A 108 1.41 -9.65 45.30
C TRP A 108 2.53 -9.03 44.46
N LYS A 109 3.22 -8.00 44.96
CA LYS A 109 4.34 -7.35 44.24
C LYS A 109 5.48 -8.33 43.92
N ARG A 110 5.87 -9.20 44.86
CA ARG A 110 6.90 -10.23 44.61
C ARG A 110 6.45 -11.26 43.58
N ALA A 111 5.20 -11.73 43.68
CA ALA A 111 4.63 -12.66 42.69
C ALA A 111 4.56 -12.01 41.30
N TRP A 112 4.22 -10.73 41.23
CA TRP A 112 4.17 -9.95 40.01
C TRP A 112 5.51 -9.83 39.29
N GLU A 113 6.58 -9.50 40.03
CA GLU A 113 7.94 -9.45 39.49
C GLU A 113 8.34 -10.80 38.88
N GLN A 114 8.04 -11.89 39.58
CA GLN A 114 8.31 -13.24 39.09
C GLN A 114 7.54 -13.56 37.80
N VAL A 115 6.24 -13.27 37.75
CA VAL A 115 5.42 -13.50 36.54
C VAL A 115 5.90 -12.66 35.36
N THR A 116 6.26 -11.39 35.61
CA THR A 116 6.76 -10.47 34.57
C THR A 116 8.05 -10.97 33.93
N THR A 117 8.98 -11.54 34.71
CA THR A 117 10.24 -12.09 34.20
C THR A 117 10.06 -13.38 33.39
N GLN A 118 9.07 -14.21 33.73
CA GLN A 118 8.79 -15.47 33.05
C GLN A 118 7.94 -15.30 31.79
N CYS A 119 7.23 -14.17 31.69
CA CYS A 119 6.34 -13.92 30.56
C CYS A 119 7.12 -13.58 29.29
N LYS A 120 7.03 -14.46 28.28
CA LYS A 120 7.68 -14.24 26.98
C LYS A 120 6.84 -13.38 26.01
N ARG A 121 5.55 -13.22 26.28
CA ARG A 121 4.63 -12.53 25.36
C ARG A 121 4.72 -11.01 25.55
N PRO A 122 5.08 -10.23 24.50
CA PRO A 122 5.37 -8.81 24.63
C PRO A 122 4.16 -7.99 25.08
N TYR A 123 2.96 -8.32 24.60
CA TYR A 123 1.73 -7.62 25.02
C TYR A 123 1.34 -7.91 26.46
N LEU A 124 1.52 -9.14 26.95
CA LEU A 124 1.28 -9.45 28.37
C LEU A 124 2.28 -8.72 29.28
N ARG A 125 3.57 -8.70 28.90
CA ARG A 125 4.58 -7.87 29.60
C ARG A 125 4.20 -6.39 29.59
N ALA A 126 3.72 -5.87 28.46
CA ALA A 126 3.24 -4.50 28.36
C ALA A 126 2.05 -4.24 29.29
N CYS A 127 1.08 -5.15 29.36
CA CYS A 127 -0.01 -5.07 30.35
C CYS A 127 0.53 -5.03 31.78
N PHE A 128 1.59 -5.78 32.08
CA PHE A 128 2.21 -5.73 33.41
C PHE A 128 2.88 -4.39 33.70
N HIS A 129 3.70 -3.88 32.79
CA HIS A 129 4.32 -2.57 32.98
C HIS A 129 3.26 -1.45 33.06
N PHE A 130 2.19 -1.55 32.27
CA PHE A 130 1.06 -0.61 32.31
C PHE A 130 0.45 -0.54 33.71
N VAL A 131 0.03 -1.68 34.26
CA VAL A 131 -0.66 -1.76 35.56
C VAL A 131 0.17 -1.14 36.69
N LEU A 132 1.50 -1.21 36.61
CA LEU A 132 2.44 -0.60 37.56
C LEU A 132 2.78 0.87 37.28
N GLU A 133 2.19 1.49 36.26
CA GLU A 133 2.54 2.82 35.75
C GLU A 133 4.03 2.93 35.34
N ASP A 134 4.66 1.81 34.98
CA ASP A 134 6.02 1.76 34.45
C ASP A 134 6.01 2.10 32.94
N HIS A 135 5.94 3.40 32.64
CA HIS A 135 5.91 3.89 31.27
C HIS A 135 7.12 3.40 30.45
N ALA A 136 8.33 3.44 31.04
CA ALA A 136 9.55 3.01 30.37
C ALA A 136 9.49 1.52 29.99
N GLY A 137 8.98 0.69 30.90
CA GLY A 137 8.77 -0.73 30.68
C GLY A 137 7.81 -1.04 29.53
N VAL A 138 6.71 -0.27 29.39
CA VAL A 138 5.78 -0.41 28.25
C VAL A 138 6.47 -0.03 26.93
N MET A 139 7.18 1.10 26.92
CA MET A 139 7.84 1.61 25.72
C MET A 139 8.97 0.70 25.21
N ALA A 140 9.66 0.01 26.13
CA ALA A 140 10.76 -0.91 25.82
C ALA A 140 10.33 -2.23 25.15
N GLN A 141 9.04 -2.58 25.11
CA GLN A 141 8.59 -3.87 24.57
C GLN A 141 8.70 -3.93 23.04
N GLU A 142 9.76 -4.53 22.48
CA GLU A 142 9.99 -4.57 21.03
C GLU A 142 8.87 -5.25 20.23
N GLY A 143 8.20 -6.26 20.81
CA GLY A 143 7.10 -6.97 20.15
C GLY A 143 5.72 -6.30 20.25
N VAL A 144 5.63 -5.10 20.82
CA VAL A 144 4.40 -4.29 20.82
C VAL A 144 4.47 -3.27 19.70
N SER A 145 3.38 -3.13 18.94
CA SER A 145 3.34 -2.21 17.80
C SER A 145 3.60 -0.76 18.23
N LEU A 146 4.25 0.01 17.36
CA LEU A 146 4.50 1.44 17.62
C LEU A 146 3.18 2.20 17.84
N ALA A 147 2.13 1.87 17.10
CA ALA A 147 0.81 2.48 17.25
C ALA A 147 0.24 2.28 18.65
N ASP A 148 0.36 1.08 19.22
CA ASP A 148 -0.16 0.77 20.55
C ASP A 148 0.66 1.45 21.65
N LYS A 149 1.99 1.52 21.48
CA LYS A 149 2.88 2.29 22.36
C LYS A 149 2.57 3.78 22.34
N MET A 150 2.39 4.36 21.16
CA MET A 150 2.04 5.77 21.02
C MET A 150 0.64 6.05 21.59
N SER A 151 -0.29 5.11 21.47
CA SER A 151 -1.62 5.24 22.06
C SER A 151 -1.58 5.18 23.59
N TYR A 152 -0.74 4.33 24.16
CA TYR A 152 -0.46 4.33 25.60
C TYR A 152 0.17 5.66 26.04
N ALA A 153 1.25 6.08 25.39
CA ALA A 153 1.96 7.31 25.74
C ALA A 153 1.05 8.55 25.64
N ALA A 154 0.27 8.65 24.56
CA ALA A 154 -0.69 9.72 24.35
C ALA A 154 -1.84 9.73 25.36
N ARG A 155 -2.07 8.65 26.12
CA ARG A 155 -3.19 8.55 27.06
C ARG A 155 -2.75 8.62 28.53
N PHE A 156 -1.54 8.16 28.85
CA PHE A 156 -1.10 7.96 30.25
C PHE A 156 0.19 8.70 30.63
N MET A 157 0.88 9.34 29.68
CA MET A 157 2.10 10.11 29.99
C MET A 157 1.83 11.61 29.99
N SER A 158 2.54 12.33 30.86
CA SER A 158 2.58 13.80 30.89
C SER A 158 2.99 14.39 29.54
N ASP A 159 2.69 15.66 29.26
CA ASP A 159 3.07 16.29 27.98
C ASP A 159 4.59 16.31 27.76
N ASP A 160 5.36 16.54 28.82
CA ASP A 160 6.82 16.56 28.79
C ASP A 160 7.41 15.17 28.50
N ASP A 161 6.91 14.14 29.19
CA ASP A 161 7.39 12.77 29.00
C ASP A 161 6.94 12.21 27.66
N PHE A 162 5.71 12.52 27.23
CA PHE A 162 5.20 12.11 25.93
C PHE A 162 6.04 12.74 24.80
N SER A 163 6.27 14.05 24.86
CA SER A 163 7.08 14.76 23.86
C SER A 163 8.54 14.29 23.83
N ARG A 164 9.11 13.94 24.99
CA ARG A 164 10.45 13.34 25.08
C ARG A 164 10.49 11.96 24.44
N THR A 165 9.53 11.11 24.79
CA THR A 165 9.41 9.73 24.30
C THR A 165 9.23 9.67 22.79
N VAL A 166 8.38 10.50 22.21
CA VAL A 166 8.18 10.56 20.75
C VAL A 166 9.50 10.92 20.03
N ARG A 167 10.26 11.88 20.56
CA ARG A 167 11.56 12.28 19.98
C ARG A 167 12.59 11.16 20.07
N GLU A 168 12.72 10.53 21.24
CA GLU A 168 13.69 9.45 21.46
C GLU A 168 13.38 8.21 20.59
N VAL A 169 12.10 7.81 20.54
CA VAL A 169 11.66 6.68 19.70
C VAL A 169 11.86 7.01 18.22
N SER A 170 11.53 8.23 17.79
CA SER A 170 11.72 8.65 16.40
C SER A 170 13.19 8.61 15.98
N GLN A 171 14.10 9.16 16.80
CA GLN A 171 15.54 9.14 16.54
C GLN A 171 16.12 7.73 16.51
N LEU A 172 15.71 6.88 17.46
CA LEU A 172 16.17 5.50 17.52
C LEU A 172 15.76 4.72 16.27
N LYS A 173 14.49 4.85 15.86
CA LYS A 173 13.93 4.11 14.71
C LYS A 173 14.40 4.67 13.37
N GLU A 174 14.65 5.98 13.29
CA GLU A 174 15.33 6.62 12.16
C GLU A 174 16.73 6.03 11.97
N GLY A 175 17.55 5.98 13.03
CA GLY A 175 18.90 5.42 12.98
C GLY A 175 18.92 3.93 12.60
N ARG A 176 17.88 3.18 12.98
CA ARG A 176 17.71 1.78 12.59
C ARG A 176 17.08 1.59 11.21
N GLY A 177 16.54 2.64 10.59
CA GLY A 177 15.79 2.53 9.33
C GLY A 177 14.54 1.66 9.45
N GLU A 178 13.75 1.83 10.52
CA GLU A 178 12.52 1.07 10.77
C GLU A 178 11.29 1.80 10.22
N LEU A 179 10.63 1.22 9.22
CA LEU A 179 9.57 1.89 8.44
C LEU A 179 8.29 2.21 9.22
N ASP A 180 8.03 1.54 10.33
CA ASP A 180 6.91 1.90 11.21
C ASP A 180 7.09 3.29 11.84
N ASN A 181 8.30 3.85 11.83
CA ASN A 181 8.56 5.25 12.22
C ASN A 181 7.88 6.29 11.31
N ILE A 182 7.39 5.88 10.13
CA ILE A 182 6.52 6.71 9.29
C ILE A 182 5.31 7.22 10.06
N LEU A 183 4.83 6.48 11.07
CA LEU A 183 3.77 6.92 11.97
C LEU A 183 4.11 8.24 12.68
N LEU A 184 5.39 8.48 12.98
CA LEU A 184 5.88 9.67 13.71
C LEU A 184 6.38 10.75 12.76
N THR A 185 7.03 10.38 11.67
CA THR A 185 7.66 11.34 10.74
C THR A 185 6.73 11.79 9.61
N GLY A 186 5.68 11.02 9.30
CA GLY A 186 5.00 11.10 8.02
C GLY A 186 5.90 10.62 6.87
N ILE A 187 5.46 10.82 5.61
CA ILE A 187 6.19 10.43 4.38
C ILE A 187 6.83 11.67 3.69
N GLY A 188 7.17 12.70 4.47
CA GLY A 188 7.79 13.94 3.98
C GLY A 188 9.32 13.94 4.04
N HIS A 189 9.92 15.13 3.95
CA HIS A 189 11.39 15.33 4.08
C HIS A 189 11.96 14.75 5.38
N SER A 190 11.18 14.73 6.46
CA SER A 190 11.51 14.10 7.75
C SER A 190 11.74 12.59 7.66
N ALA A 191 11.16 11.89 6.68
CA ALA A 191 11.34 10.46 6.51
C ALA A 191 12.62 10.09 5.75
N VAL A 192 13.25 11.04 5.06
CA VAL A 192 14.39 10.78 4.16
C VAL A 192 15.56 10.08 4.89
N PRO A 193 16.02 10.54 6.05
CA PRO A 193 17.14 9.87 6.74
C PRO A 193 16.80 8.42 7.10
N MET A 194 15.57 8.18 7.58
CA MET A 194 15.08 6.83 7.91
C MET A 194 15.03 5.93 6.66
N LEU A 195 14.52 6.44 5.53
CA LEU A 195 14.45 5.68 4.28
C LEU A 195 15.84 5.37 3.73
N CYS A 196 16.78 6.31 3.80
CA CYS A 196 18.18 6.08 3.45
C CYS A 196 18.80 4.97 4.30
N ASN A 197 18.57 4.99 5.62
CA ASN A 197 19.05 3.95 6.53
C ASN A 197 18.38 2.59 6.26
N TYR A 198 17.08 2.58 5.91
CA TYR A 198 16.37 1.37 5.50
C TYR A 198 17.04 0.75 4.27
N VAL A 199 17.19 1.51 3.18
CA VAL A 199 17.82 1.03 1.93
C VAL A 199 19.25 0.56 2.18
N SER A 200 20.02 1.31 2.96
CA SER A 200 21.41 0.96 3.27
C SER A 200 21.51 -0.37 4.03
N ARG A 201 20.51 -0.69 4.86
CA ARG A 201 20.45 -1.92 5.66
C ARG A 201 19.90 -3.10 4.88
N THR A 202 18.87 -2.90 4.04
CA THR A 202 18.11 -3.99 3.43
C THR A 202 18.41 -4.17 1.94
N GLY A 203 18.90 -3.14 1.25
CA GLY A 203 18.98 -3.09 -0.21
C GLY A 203 17.62 -3.01 -0.90
N ASP A 204 16.52 -2.90 -0.15
CA ASP A 204 15.17 -2.92 -0.68
C ASP A 204 14.78 -1.54 -1.24
N ILE A 205 15.23 -1.32 -2.48
CA ILE A 205 14.94 -0.14 -3.27
C ILE A 205 13.47 -0.09 -3.73
N GLN A 206 12.83 -1.25 -3.89
CA GLN A 206 11.44 -1.36 -4.33
C GLN A 206 10.51 -0.71 -3.32
N THR A 207 10.61 -1.05 -2.04
CA THR A 207 9.72 -0.53 -1.00
C THR A 207 9.79 0.99 -0.91
N VAL A 208 10.99 1.57 -0.91
CA VAL A 208 11.13 3.04 -0.83
C VAL A 208 10.64 3.72 -2.11
N SER A 209 10.88 3.12 -3.29
CA SER A 209 10.44 3.61 -4.60
C SER A 209 8.95 3.47 -4.84
N LEU A 210 8.25 2.64 -4.07
CA LEU A 210 6.79 2.57 -4.10
C LEU A 210 6.19 3.53 -3.07
N LEU A 211 6.78 3.62 -1.88
CA LEU A 211 6.27 4.49 -0.81
C LEU A 211 6.17 5.95 -1.24
N LEU A 212 7.23 6.57 -1.78
CA LEU A 212 7.10 8.01 -2.11
C LEU A 212 6.31 8.28 -3.41
N ALA A 213 5.93 7.24 -4.17
CA ALA A 213 5.18 7.37 -5.42
C ALA A 213 3.73 7.63 -5.10
N PHE A 214 3.21 6.82 -4.18
CA PHE A 214 1.85 6.87 -3.71
C PHE A 214 1.63 7.95 -2.64
N PHE A 215 2.67 8.29 -1.86
CA PHE A 215 2.49 9.15 -0.69
C PHE A 215 3.32 10.45 -0.70
N GLY A 216 4.18 10.67 -1.70
CA GLY A 216 4.89 11.94 -1.84
C GLY A 216 3.93 13.07 -2.19
N ASP A 217 4.00 14.17 -1.45
CA ASP A 217 3.14 15.34 -1.64
C ASP A 217 3.27 15.89 -3.08
N PRO A 218 2.15 16.10 -3.82
CA PRO A 218 2.20 16.76 -5.12
C PRO A 218 2.77 18.20 -5.07
N VAL A 219 2.93 18.81 -3.88
CA VAL A 219 3.44 20.18 -3.71
C VAL A 219 4.90 20.37 -4.13
N ASP A 220 5.76 19.34 -4.08
CA ASP A 220 7.13 19.40 -4.62
C ASP A 220 7.22 19.01 -6.11
N ARG A 221 6.09 18.68 -6.76
CA ARG A 221 6.08 18.14 -8.13
C ARG A 221 6.00 19.19 -9.24
N GLY A 222 6.60 20.37 -9.06
CA GLY A 222 6.83 21.33 -10.15
C GLY A 222 5.59 21.78 -10.96
N ILE A 223 4.38 21.51 -10.47
CA ILE A 223 3.15 21.99 -11.09
C ILE A 223 2.97 23.42 -10.64
N GLY A 224 3.19 24.34 -11.58
CA GLY A 224 2.94 25.76 -11.41
C GLY A 224 1.52 26.02 -10.92
N THR A 225 1.38 26.22 -9.62
CA THR A 225 0.52 27.28 -9.13
C THR A 225 1.45 28.39 -8.71
N SER A 226 1.35 29.51 -9.42
CA SER A 226 1.99 30.77 -9.09
C SER A 226 1.52 31.23 -7.71
N SER A 227 2.17 30.74 -6.64
CA SER A 227 2.18 31.44 -5.36
C SER A 227 3.32 32.46 -5.41
N PRO A 228 3.04 33.77 -5.38
CA PRO A 228 4.02 34.83 -5.66
C PRO A 228 4.87 35.20 -4.44
N LEU A 229 5.10 34.27 -3.50
CA LEU A 229 5.99 34.52 -2.38
C LEU A 229 7.19 33.56 -2.40
N PRO A 230 8.42 34.07 -2.58
CA PRO A 230 9.62 33.26 -2.48
C PRO A 230 9.84 32.90 -1.01
N SER A 231 9.38 31.72 -0.60
CA SER A 231 9.90 31.07 0.59
C SER A 231 11.36 30.66 0.31
N PRO A 232 12.32 30.90 1.23
CA PRO A 232 13.70 30.47 1.05
C PRO A 232 13.74 28.94 1.09
N ARG A 233 13.67 28.32 -0.10
CA ARG A 233 13.59 26.86 -0.25
C ARG A 233 14.90 26.21 0.16
N THR A 234 14.81 25.37 1.17
CA THR A 234 15.69 24.21 1.37
C THR A 234 15.82 23.43 0.05
N PRO A 235 17.02 22.95 -0.32
CA PRO A 235 17.23 22.20 -1.56
C PRO A 235 16.28 20.99 -1.63
N ASP A 236 15.65 20.79 -2.79
CA ASP A 236 14.75 19.67 -3.14
C ASP A 236 15.53 18.34 -3.19
N THR A 237 15.98 17.93 -2.01
CA THR A 237 16.84 16.77 -1.80
C THR A 237 16.01 15.50 -1.92
N LEU A 238 14.75 15.54 -1.46
CA LEU A 238 13.82 14.42 -1.54
C LEU A 238 13.42 14.11 -2.99
N GLY A 239 13.06 15.11 -3.79
CA GLY A 239 12.70 14.91 -5.20
C GLY A 239 13.86 14.39 -6.06
N THR A 240 15.10 14.73 -5.68
CA THR A 240 16.31 14.24 -6.34
C THR A 240 16.62 12.79 -5.97
N LEU A 241 16.66 12.46 -4.67
CA LEU A 241 16.88 11.10 -4.18
C LEU A 241 15.82 10.12 -4.68
N TRP A 242 14.58 10.61 -4.75
CA TRP A 242 13.44 9.86 -5.26
C TRP A 242 13.65 9.34 -6.68
N LYS A 243 14.08 10.22 -7.59
CA LYS A 243 14.32 9.85 -8.99
C LYS A 243 15.40 8.79 -9.10
N VAL A 244 16.47 8.94 -8.32
CA VAL A 244 17.57 7.97 -8.27
C VAL A 244 17.06 6.59 -7.86
N TRP A 245 16.31 6.48 -6.77
CA TRP A 245 15.80 5.19 -6.32
C TRP A 245 14.81 4.56 -7.30
N LEU A 246 13.93 5.38 -7.88
CA LEU A 246 13.00 4.90 -8.88
C LEU A 246 13.74 4.39 -10.11
N ASP A 247 14.71 5.15 -10.64
CA ASP A 247 15.48 4.73 -11.81
C ASP A 247 16.34 3.48 -11.51
N ASP A 248 16.92 3.37 -10.31
CA ASP A 248 17.63 2.15 -9.87
C ASP A 248 16.68 0.93 -9.80
N TYR A 249 15.45 1.12 -9.33
CA TYR A 249 14.45 0.05 -9.30
C TYR A 249 14.00 -0.36 -10.70
N ARG A 250 13.87 0.60 -11.62
CA ARG A 250 13.57 0.35 -13.04
C ARG A 250 14.69 -0.45 -13.70
N ASP A 251 15.93 -0.02 -13.52
CA ASP A 251 17.12 -0.72 -13.99
C ASP A 251 17.19 -2.15 -13.45
N LEU A 252 16.80 -2.36 -12.18
CA LEU A 252 16.76 -3.69 -11.57
C LEU A 252 15.76 -4.61 -12.27
N LEU A 253 14.54 -4.11 -12.51
CA LEU A 253 13.51 -4.86 -13.22
C LEU A 253 13.95 -5.19 -14.66
N ASP A 254 14.59 -4.23 -15.32
CA ASP A 254 15.10 -4.40 -16.69
C ASP A 254 16.20 -5.46 -16.74
N ARG A 255 17.17 -5.44 -15.80
CA ARG A 255 18.22 -6.47 -15.68
C ARG A 255 17.67 -7.86 -15.38
N TRP A 256 16.57 -7.94 -14.65
CA TRP A 256 15.88 -9.21 -14.37
C TRP A 256 14.93 -9.64 -15.49
N CYS A 257 14.83 -8.86 -16.58
CA CYS A 257 13.90 -9.08 -17.67
C CYS A 257 12.42 -9.11 -17.22
N MET A 258 12.10 -8.41 -16.12
CA MET A 258 10.75 -8.26 -15.56
C MET A 258 10.02 -7.09 -16.25
N TRP A 259 9.99 -7.15 -17.59
CA TRP A 259 9.48 -6.08 -18.44
C TRP A 259 7.99 -5.81 -18.23
N HIS A 260 7.23 -6.85 -17.86
CA HIS A 260 5.79 -6.72 -17.61
C HIS A 260 5.52 -5.93 -16.33
N GLU A 261 6.22 -6.27 -15.26
CA GLU A 261 6.16 -5.59 -13.97
C GLU A 261 6.68 -4.16 -14.08
N ARG A 262 7.75 -3.95 -14.87
CA ARG A 262 8.28 -2.63 -15.22
C ARG A 262 7.22 -1.77 -15.91
N ALA A 263 6.49 -2.32 -16.87
CA ALA A 263 5.42 -1.61 -17.57
C ALA A 263 4.24 -1.30 -16.63
N LEU A 264 3.84 -2.24 -15.78
CA LEU A 264 2.80 -2.01 -14.77
C LEU A 264 3.19 -0.89 -13.78
N LEU A 265 4.44 -0.86 -13.33
CA LEU A 265 4.98 0.20 -12.49
C LEU A 265 4.87 1.56 -13.18
N ASP A 266 5.30 1.68 -14.43
CA ASP A 266 5.22 2.94 -15.17
C ASP A 266 3.78 3.40 -15.40
N VAL A 267 2.86 2.48 -15.70
CA VAL A 267 1.43 2.81 -15.85
C VAL A 267 0.87 3.32 -14.52
N ALA A 268 1.23 2.69 -13.39
CA ALA A 268 0.82 3.14 -12.06
C ALA A 268 1.40 4.52 -11.70
N LEU A 269 2.62 4.82 -12.18
CA LEU A 269 3.28 6.11 -12.00
C LEU A 269 2.83 7.17 -13.01
N GLY A 270 2.17 6.80 -14.12
CA GLY A 270 1.73 7.72 -15.17
C GLY A 270 0.89 8.93 -14.68
N PRO A 271 -0.04 8.78 -13.72
CA PRO A 271 -0.76 9.91 -13.12
C PRO A 271 0.11 10.80 -12.22
N VAL A 272 1.22 10.26 -11.72
CA VAL A 272 2.15 10.89 -10.77
C VAL A 272 3.31 11.58 -11.50
N ALA A 273 3.75 11.05 -12.63
CA ALA A 273 4.71 11.66 -13.54
C ALA A 273 4.01 12.78 -14.31
N ALA A 274 4.51 14.01 -14.15
CA ALA A 274 4.00 15.16 -14.89
C ALA A 274 4.15 14.92 -16.40
N GLY A 275 3.02 14.65 -17.06
CA GLY A 275 2.93 14.44 -18.51
C GLY A 275 3.13 12.98 -18.89
N ALA A 276 2.10 12.40 -19.53
CA ALA A 276 2.29 11.20 -20.31
C ALA A 276 3.43 11.45 -21.31
N PRO A 277 4.46 10.60 -21.37
CA PRO A 277 5.51 10.77 -22.37
C PRO A 277 4.85 10.82 -23.75
N PRO A 278 5.24 11.77 -24.63
CA PRO A 278 4.68 11.82 -25.97
C PRO A 278 4.94 10.48 -26.64
N ALA A 279 3.91 9.94 -27.32
CA ALA A 279 4.08 8.73 -28.10
C ALA A 279 5.23 8.95 -29.08
N GLN A 280 6.33 8.21 -28.93
CA GLN A 280 7.53 8.40 -29.74
C GLN A 280 7.36 7.90 -31.17
N GLN A 281 6.33 7.08 -31.43
CA GLN A 281 6.02 6.51 -32.74
C GLN A 281 4.53 6.64 -33.03
N HIS A 282 4.21 7.05 -34.26
CA HIS A 282 2.84 7.20 -34.75
C HIS A 282 2.66 6.40 -36.04
N VAL A 283 1.62 5.59 -36.11
CA VAL A 283 1.23 4.88 -37.34
C VAL A 283 0.33 5.78 -38.18
N VAL A 284 0.76 6.09 -39.40
CA VAL A 284 0.04 6.94 -40.36
C VAL A 284 -0.33 6.16 -41.62
N CYS A 285 -1.40 6.60 -42.29
CA CYS A 285 -1.83 6.00 -43.55
C CYS A 285 -0.81 6.33 -44.65
N ALA A 286 -0.31 5.31 -45.36
CA ALA A 286 0.63 5.52 -46.47
C ALA A 286 0.06 6.38 -47.62
N ASN A 287 -1.27 6.46 -47.76
CA ASN A 287 -1.91 7.21 -48.84
C ASN A 287 -2.19 8.68 -48.50
N CYS A 288 -2.64 8.98 -47.27
CA CYS A 288 -3.04 10.35 -46.88
C CYS A 288 -2.25 10.93 -45.71
N SER A 289 -1.29 10.17 -45.16
CA SER A 289 -0.44 10.54 -44.01
C SER A 289 -1.19 10.90 -42.72
N GLN A 290 -2.50 10.66 -42.66
CA GLN A 290 -3.29 10.86 -41.45
C GLN A 290 -3.08 9.68 -40.49
N PRO A 291 -3.09 9.91 -39.17
CA PRO A 291 -2.99 8.84 -38.17
C PRO A 291 -4.05 7.76 -38.39
N VAL A 292 -3.65 6.49 -38.31
CA VAL A 292 -4.58 5.37 -38.48
C VAL A 292 -5.28 5.00 -37.17
N GLY A 293 -4.65 5.32 -36.03
CA GLY A 293 -5.21 5.13 -34.69
C GLY A 293 -6.24 6.19 -34.30
N ILE A 294 -7.09 5.87 -33.31
CA ILE A 294 -8.01 6.84 -32.69
C ILE A 294 -7.17 7.78 -31.79
N PRO A 295 -7.28 9.11 -31.93
CA PRO A 295 -6.67 10.03 -30.96
C PRO A 295 -7.24 9.76 -29.56
N TRP A 296 -6.38 9.55 -28.55
CA TRP A 296 -6.80 9.32 -27.16
C TRP A 296 -7.74 10.42 -26.62
N LYS A 297 -7.63 11.64 -27.16
CA LYS A 297 -8.50 12.78 -26.79
C LYS A 297 -9.97 12.57 -27.16
N ASP A 298 -10.28 11.73 -28.14
CA ASP A 298 -11.66 11.40 -28.52
C ASP A 298 -12.23 10.20 -27.74
N ALA A 299 -11.42 9.56 -26.89
CA ALA A 299 -11.83 8.43 -26.05
C ALA A 299 -12.27 8.85 -24.63
N ALA A 300 -12.17 10.13 -24.27
CA ALA A 300 -12.75 10.65 -23.04
C ALA A 300 -14.27 10.86 -23.23
N PRO A 301 -15.15 10.21 -22.45
CA PRO A 301 -16.58 10.46 -22.56
C PRO A 301 -16.89 11.81 -21.91
N SER A 302 -17.06 12.84 -22.74
CA SER A 302 -17.79 14.04 -22.36
C SER A 302 -19.27 13.68 -22.16
N GLY A 303 -19.62 13.13 -20.99
CA GLY A 303 -20.91 13.21 -20.30
C GLY A 303 -22.24 13.04 -21.06
N GLY A 304 -22.27 12.49 -22.29
CA GLY A 304 -23.45 12.43 -23.13
C GLY A 304 -23.69 11.04 -23.69
N TRP A 305 -24.93 10.56 -23.57
CA TRP A 305 -25.41 9.34 -24.23
C TRP A 305 -25.48 9.58 -25.75
N VAL A 306 -24.35 9.40 -26.44
CA VAL A 306 -24.30 9.36 -27.90
C VAL A 306 -24.35 7.89 -28.32
N ARG A 307 -25.32 7.54 -29.17
CA ARG A 307 -25.36 6.22 -29.85
C ARG A 307 -23.99 5.95 -30.48
N ALA A 308 -23.38 4.82 -30.12
CA ALA A 308 -22.18 4.35 -30.79
C ALA A 308 -22.46 4.26 -32.31
N PRO A 309 -21.64 4.88 -33.18
CA PRO A 309 -21.74 4.64 -34.61
C PRO A 309 -21.42 3.18 -34.91
N ASP A 310 -21.99 2.66 -36.00
CA ASP A 310 -21.71 1.31 -36.52
C ASP A 310 -20.21 1.00 -36.47
N ALA A 311 -19.86 -0.23 -36.09
CA ALA A 311 -18.50 -0.68 -35.84
C ALA A 311 -17.53 -0.14 -36.92
N PRO A 312 -16.52 0.68 -36.55
CA PRO A 312 -15.65 1.31 -37.54
C PRO A 312 -14.92 0.23 -38.33
N SER A 313 -14.95 0.33 -39.67
CA SER A 313 -14.15 -0.52 -40.55
C SER A 313 -12.69 -0.52 -40.07
N THR A 314 -12.25 -1.65 -39.53
CA THR A 314 -10.92 -1.82 -38.94
C THR A 314 -9.85 -1.98 -40.01
N THR A 315 -10.23 -2.23 -41.27
CA THR A 315 -9.35 -2.61 -42.39
C THR A 315 -9.10 -1.47 -43.39
N HIS A 316 -9.69 -0.29 -43.19
CA HIS A 316 -9.55 0.85 -44.10
C HIS A 316 -9.21 2.14 -43.32
N CYS A 317 -8.48 3.04 -43.96
CA CYS A 317 -8.14 4.35 -43.41
C CYS A 317 -9.42 5.17 -43.12
N ARG A 318 -9.51 5.73 -41.91
CA ARG A 318 -10.68 6.53 -41.52
C ARG A 318 -10.82 7.82 -42.30
N SER A 319 -9.70 8.41 -42.69
CA SER A 319 -9.65 9.69 -43.41
C SER A 319 -9.89 9.54 -44.91
N CYS A 320 -9.10 8.71 -45.61
CA CYS A 320 -9.16 8.60 -47.08
C CYS A 320 -9.81 7.31 -47.60
N LYS A 321 -10.25 6.40 -46.71
CA LYS A 321 -10.87 5.11 -47.05
C LYS A 321 -9.99 4.12 -47.83
N ALA A 322 -8.71 4.42 -48.06
CA ALA A 322 -7.77 3.46 -48.62
C ALA A 322 -7.64 2.22 -47.72
N GLU A 323 -7.53 1.03 -48.31
CA GLU A 323 -7.30 -0.23 -47.57
C GLU A 323 -5.98 -0.16 -46.80
N LEU A 324 -5.95 -0.69 -45.59
CA LEU A 324 -4.75 -0.74 -44.76
C LEU A 324 -3.78 -1.83 -45.24
N PRO A 325 -2.48 -1.75 -44.87
CA PRO A 325 -1.48 -2.73 -45.27
C PRO A 325 -1.94 -4.17 -45.06
N ARG A 326 -1.56 -5.05 -45.99
CA ARG A 326 -1.88 -6.48 -45.94
C ARG A 326 -0.80 -7.23 -45.18
N CYS A 327 -1.21 -8.29 -44.49
CA CYS A 327 -0.29 -9.23 -43.88
C CYS A 327 0.53 -9.93 -44.96
N SER A 328 1.85 -9.95 -44.79
CA SER A 328 2.78 -10.62 -45.71
C SER A 328 2.56 -12.13 -45.85
N GLN A 329 1.89 -12.76 -44.88
CA GLN A 329 1.59 -14.20 -44.90
C GLN A 329 0.20 -14.52 -45.47
N CYS A 330 -0.86 -13.99 -44.87
CA CYS A 330 -2.22 -14.32 -45.28
C CYS A 330 -2.82 -13.37 -46.33
N ALA A 331 -2.11 -12.31 -46.70
CA ALA A 331 -2.55 -11.26 -47.62
C ALA A 331 -3.86 -10.52 -47.22
N LEU A 332 -4.41 -10.78 -46.03
CA LEU A 332 -5.57 -10.07 -45.50
C LEU A 332 -5.12 -8.73 -44.89
N PRO A 333 -5.97 -7.68 -44.91
CA PRO A 333 -5.67 -6.43 -44.23
C PRO A 333 -5.33 -6.66 -42.75
N THR A 334 -4.23 -6.06 -42.29
CA THR A 334 -3.79 -6.20 -40.89
C THR A 334 -4.76 -5.52 -39.92
N GLY A 335 -5.44 -4.49 -40.42
CA GLY A 335 -6.36 -3.67 -39.67
C GLY A 335 -5.68 -2.79 -38.62
N CYS A 336 -6.46 -1.87 -38.03
CA CYS A 336 -6.03 -1.00 -36.94
C CYS A 336 -7.00 -1.13 -35.77
N LEU A 337 -6.94 -2.27 -35.09
CA LEU A 337 -7.59 -2.49 -33.81
C LEU A 337 -6.73 -1.91 -32.67
N ASN A 338 -6.52 -0.60 -32.67
CA ASN A 338 -6.23 0.12 -31.43
C ASN A 338 -7.54 0.70 -30.89
N GLN A 339 -8.55 -0.15 -30.72
CA GLN A 339 -9.68 0.21 -29.88
C GLN A 339 -9.20 0.12 -28.43
N ALA A 340 -8.91 1.27 -27.83
CA ALA A 340 -9.02 1.47 -26.40
C ALA A 340 -10.51 1.42 -25.98
N SER A 341 -11.26 0.42 -26.46
CA SER A 341 -12.69 0.24 -26.21
C SER A 341 -12.88 -0.76 -25.09
N SER A 342 -12.40 -0.36 -23.92
CA SER A 342 -13.16 -0.40 -22.68
C SER A 342 -12.21 0.11 -21.61
N VAL A 343 -12.36 1.38 -21.26
CA VAL A 343 -12.17 1.79 -19.87
C VAL A 343 -13.25 1.06 -19.05
N ASN A 344 -13.17 -0.27 -18.97
CA ASN A 344 -13.49 -0.90 -17.71
C ASN A 344 -12.36 -0.41 -16.84
N ARG A 345 -12.67 0.66 -16.10
CA ARG A 345 -12.07 1.04 -14.83
C ARG A 345 -11.23 -0.14 -14.39
N ALA A 346 -9.90 -0.04 -14.53
CA ALA A 346 -9.03 -0.95 -13.81
C ALA A 346 -9.64 -0.91 -12.41
N VAL A 347 -10.27 -2.02 -12.01
CA VAL A 347 -10.70 -2.20 -10.65
C VAL A 347 -9.36 -2.34 -9.96
N ILE A 348 -8.77 -1.19 -9.65
CA ILE A 348 -7.95 -1.03 -8.47
C ILE A 348 -8.79 -1.75 -7.41
N PRO A 349 -8.27 -2.80 -6.77
CA PRO A 349 -8.89 -3.29 -5.56
C PRO A 349 -8.87 -2.10 -4.59
N THR A 350 -9.93 -1.30 -4.61
CA THR A 350 -10.22 -0.39 -3.53
C THR A 350 -10.58 -1.33 -2.40
N HIS A 351 -9.58 -1.67 -1.58
CA HIS A 351 -9.79 -2.26 -0.28
C HIS A 351 -10.61 -1.27 0.53
N ASN A 352 -11.92 -1.33 0.37
CA ASN A 352 -12.86 -0.78 1.31
C ASN A 352 -13.04 -1.88 2.38
N PRO A 353 -12.62 -1.67 3.64
CA PRO A 353 -12.49 -2.74 4.64
C PRO A 353 -13.83 -3.18 5.27
N ALA A 354 -14.94 -3.07 4.54
CA ALA A 354 -16.25 -3.47 5.04
C ALA A 354 -17.01 -4.29 3.99
N SER A 355 -17.27 -5.55 4.35
CA SER A 355 -18.28 -6.46 3.76
C SER A 355 -17.85 -7.30 2.54
N ALA A 356 -17.32 -8.50 2.79
CA ALA A 356 -17.78 -9.78 2.22
C ALA A 356 -16.75 -10.92 2.44
N PRO A 357 -17.18 -12.18 2.62
CA PRO A 357 -16.32 -13.28 3.05
C PRO A 357 -15.47 -13.87 1.92
N ILE A 358 -14.22 -14.20 2.26
CA ILE A 358 -13.29 -14.94 1.40
C ILE A 358 -13.69 -16.42 1.44
N ALA A 359 -14.13 -16.96 0.30
CA ALA A 359 -14.15 -18.40 0.05
C ALA A 359 -12.99 -18.74 -0.91
N PRO A 360 -12.27 -19.86 -0.71
CA PRO A 360 -11.19 -20.26 -1.59
C PRO A 360 -11.79 -21.01 -2.79
N ALA A 361 -11.72 -20.42 -3.98
CA ALA A 361 -12.03 -21.13 -5.23
C ALA A 361 -10.73 -21.74 -5.76
N ILE A 362 -10.47 -22.98 -5.35
CA ILE A 362 -9.58 -23.92 -6.02
C ILE A 362 -10.41 -24.55 -7.17
N ASP A 363 -9.80 -24.66 -8.35
CA ASP A 363 -10.28 -25.34 -9.57
C ASP A 363 -11.45 -24.73 -10.36
N ALA A 364 -11.16 -23.68 -11.13
CA ALA A 364 -11.85 -23.42 -12.40
C ALA A 364 -10.85 -22.87 -13.43
N PRO A 365 -10.82 -23.35 -14.69
CA PRO A 365 -10.00 -22.73 -15.73
C PRO A 365 -10.51 -21.29 -15.89
N SER A 366 -9.62 -20.34 -15.59
CA SER A 366 -9.87 -18.92 -15.76
C SER A 366 -10.27 -18.66 -17.22
N LYS A 367 -11.57 -18.49 -17.45
CA LYS A 367 -12.08 -18.01 -18.73
C LYS A 367 -11.42 -16.66 -19.01
N PRO A 368 -10.70 -16.50 -20.14
CA PRO A 368 -9.99 -15.26 -20.42
C PRO A 368 -11.01 -14.13 -20.55
N LEU A 369 -10.83 -13.10 -19.73
CA LEU A 369 -11.68 -11.92 -19.60
C LEU A 369 -11.58 -10.96 -20.80
N TYR A 370 -11.45 -11.42 -22.06
CA TYR A 370 -11.33 -10.50 -23.21
C TYR A 370 -11.88 -11.10 -24.51
N HIS A 371 -13.19 -10.95 -24.76
CA HIS A 371 -13.74 -11.07 -26.11
C HIS A 371 -13.53 -9.72 -26.84
N GLY A 372 -12.59 -9.64 -27.80
CA GLY A 372 -12.64 -8.53 -28.77
C GLY A 372 -11.36 -8.12 -29.50
N SER A 373 -10.16 -8.39 -28.99
CA SER A 373 -8.92 -8.25 -29.77
C SER A 373 -7.87 -9.23 -29.25
N ASN A 374 -7.77 -10.39 -29.90
CA ASN A 374 -6.69 -11.32 -29.64
C ASN A 374 -5.38 -10.63 -30.05
N PHE A 375 -4.34 -10.65 -29.20
CA PHE A 375 -3.00 -10.14 -29.56
C PHE A 375 -2.55 -10.68 -30.93
N ASP A 376 -2.95 -11.92 -31.24
CA ASP A 376 -2.71 -12.59 -32.52
C ASP A 376 -3.14 -11.78 -33.76
N SER A 377 -4.18 -10.94 -33.65
CA SER A 377 -4.68 -10.10 -34.73
C SER A 377 -4.08 -8.70 -34.76
N TRP A 378 -3.17 -8.36 -33.84
CA TRP A 378 -2.54 -7.04 -33.81
C TRP A 378 -1.61 -6.85 -35.00
N PHE A 379 -1.48 -5.62 -35.45
CA PHE A 379 -0.53 -5.26 -36.48
C PHE A 379 0.90 -5.23 -35.90
N SER A 380 1.79 -6.04 -36.46
CA SER A 380 3.22 -6.09 -36.14
C SER A 380 4.03 -5.79 -37.40
N TRP A 381 5.12 -5.03 -37.28
CA TRP A 381 5.97 -4.66 -38.40
C TRP A 381 7.44 -4.56 -37.99
N CYS A 382 8.34 -4.73 -38.95
CA CYS A 382 9.76 -4.45 -38.78
C CYS A 382 10.02 -2.96 -39.04
N VAL A 383 10.69 -2.28 -38.12
CA VAL A 383 11.03 -0.85 -38.27
C VAL A 383 12.05 -0.57 -39.37
N ARG A 384 12.78 -1.59 -39.85
CA ARG A 384 13.81 -1.46 -40.89
C ARG A 384 13.26 -1.58 -42.30
N CYS A 385 12.49 -2.62 -42.58
CA CYS A 385 11.92 -2.85 -43.92
C CYS A 385 10.47 -2.38 -44.04
N HIS A 386 9.83 -1.98 -42.94
CA HIS A 386 8.42 -1.58 -42.86
C HIS A 386 7.40 -2.65 -43.29
N HIS A 387 7.85 -3.87 -43.55
CA HIS A 387 6.99 -5.02 -43.80
C HIS A 387 6.49 -5.63 -42.49
N GLY A 388 5.35 -6.31 -42.55
CA GLY A 388 4.71 -6.84 -41.37
C GLY A 388 3.48 -7.69 -41.66
N GLY A 389 2.70 -7.93 -40.61
CA GLY A 389 1.48 -8.71 -40.68
C GLY A 389 0.78 -8.81 -39.33
N HIS A 390 -0.11 -9.79 -39.20
CA HIS A 390 -0.72 -10.11 -37.91
C HIS A 390 0.32 -10.71 -36.97
N ALA A 391 0.27 -10.36 -35.69
CA ALA A 391 1.24 -10.80 -34.69
C ALA A 391 1.39 -12.33 -34.65
N ALA A 392 0.30 -13.09 -34.79
CA ALA A 392 0.37 -14.55 -34.83
C ALA A 392 1.15 -15.08 -36.03
N HIS A 393 0.85 -14.58 -37.25
CA HIS A 393 1.55 -15.00 -38.46
C HIS A 393 3.03 -14.60 -38.45
N MET A 394 3.36 -13.44 -37.88
CA MET A 394 4.75 -13.02 -37.73
C MET A 394 5.48 -13.92 -36.74
N ARG A 395 4.88 -14.19 -35.57
CA ARG A 395 5.43 -15.10 -34.57
C ARG A 395 5.67 -16.49 -35.16
N GLU A 396 4.69 -17.04 -35.87
CA GLU A 396 4.80 -18.36 -36.52
C GLU A 396 5.94 -18.39 -37.55
N TRP A 397 6.02 -17.40 -38.44
CA TRP A 397 7.11 -17.31 -39.42
C TRP A 397 8.50 -17.25 -38.77
N PHE A 398 8.64 -16.44 -37.72
CA PHE A 398 9.92 -16.24 -37.04
C PHE A 398 10.33 -17.38 -36.08
N LEU A 399 9.51 -18.43 -35.93
CA LEU A 399 9.97 -19.68 -35.31
C LEU A 399 10.95 -20.44 -36.21
N GLU A 400 10.83 -20.29 -37.52
CA GLU A 400 11.58 -21.08 -38.51
C GLU A 400 12.51 -20.24 -39.39
N SER A 401 12.33 -18.92 -39.42
CA SER A 401 13.11 -17.99 -40.27
C SER A 401 13.58 -16.77 -39.48
N SER A 402 14.72 -16.20 -39.86
CA SER A 402 15.21 -14.91 -39.34
C SER A 402 15.04 -13.76 -40.35
N VAL A 403 14.66 -14.07 -41.59
CA VAL A 403 14.55 -13.13 -42.71
C VAL A 403 13.10 -12.76 -42.97
N CYS A 404 12.88 -11.55 -43.51
CA CYS A 404 11.57 -11.01 -43.82
C CYS A 404 10.73 -11.96 -44.69
N PRO A 405 9.43 -12.14 -44.37
CA PRO A 405 8.52 -13.00 -45.15
C PRO A 405 8.14 -12.46 -46.53
N VAL A 406 8.46 -11.21 -46.84
CA VAL A 406 8.16 -10.61 -48.14
C VAL A 406 9.19 -11.08 -49.17
N ALA A 407 8.71 -11.70 -50.25
CA ALA A 407 9.55 -12.16 -51.35
C ALA A 407 10.44 -11.04 -51.90
N GLY A 408 11.75 -11.32 -52.02
CA GLY A 408 12.75 -10.35 -52.48
C GLY A 408 13.22 -9.36 -51.40
N CYS A 409 12.73 -9.44 -50.17
CA CYS A 409 13.26 -8.68 -49.05
C CYS A 409 14.31 -9.50 -48.28
N GLU A 410 15.55 -9.05 -48.28
CA GLU A 410 16.68 -9.71 -47.60
C GLU A 410 16.89 -9.19 -46.16
N CYS A 411 15.89 -8.52 -45.57
CA CYS A 411 16.01 -7.94 -44.24
C CYS A 411 15.98 -9.02 -43.15
N GLU A 412 17.01 -9.07 -42.30
CA GLU A 412 17.05 -9.87 -41.07
C GLU A 412 16.17 -9.25 -39.97
N CYS A 413 14.86 -9.49 -40.03
CA CYS A 413 13.90 -8.85 -39.13
C CYS A 413 14.04 -9.26 -37.65
N MET A 414 14.62 -10.43 -37.37
CA MET A 414 14.91 -10.92 -36.01
C MET A 414 16.37 -10.73 -35.59
N GLY A 415 17.23 -10.25 -36.50
CA GLY A 415 18.68 -10.14 -36.29
C GLY A 415 19.16 -8.81 -35.73
N ALA A 416 18.27 -7.99 -35.18
CA ALA A 416 18.60 -6.65 -34.71
C ALA A 416 17.94 -6.36 -33.35
N ASP A 417 18.68 -6.67 -32.29
CA ASP A 417 18.69 -5.85 -31.07
C ASP A 417 19.90 -4.91 -31.14
#